data_AF-A0A516R173-F1
#
_entry.id   AF-A0A516R173-F1
#
_cell.length_a   1.000
_cell.length_b   1.000
_cell.length_c   1.000
_cell.angle_alpha   90.00
_cell.angle_beta   90.00
_cell.angle_gamma   90.00
#
_symmetry.space_group_name_H-M   'P 1'
#
loop_
_entity.id
_entity.type
_entity.pdbx_description
1 polymer ?
#
loop_
_entity_poly.entity_id
_entity_poly.type
_entity_poly.pdbx_seq_one_letter_code
_entity_poly.pdbx_strand_id
1 'polypeptide(L)'
;MANINAGSAEGGSAPEPQGEPEGRGDSKTRILIAVIGGAAIVTAAIVAALLGRSPDGSPPSGRSDPCDLNRLGDFWNQPPSQRYNQVLFADRLRPRVYSAVSPDSNPEVSVKGQLNLNVPAGQVLYLIRRPDPKTKDQEGNPGNNRFYPATPVTPTSAGCWEDANRPVGYPGVKGIGQTYMLVLVGRDQAAQFPADRKSGTWDGYSHNQWRAINTIDVMSFYISTA
;
A
#
# COMPACT_ATOMS: atom_id res chain seq x y z
N MET A 1 23.43 51.73 34.20
CA MET A 1 23.81 50.67 35.16
C MET A 1 23.28 49.36 34.58
N ALA A 2 24.03 48.33 34.21
CA ALA A 2 25.45 48.02 34.32
C ALA A 2 25.97 47.43 32.98
N ASN A 3 27.25 47.68 32.73
CA ASN A 3 28.13 47.10 31.72
C ASN A 3 28.80 45.87 32.35
N ILE A 4 28.94 44.74 31.64
CA ILE A 4 30.17 43.91 31.64
C ILE A 4 30.32 43.27 30.25
N ASN A 5 31.57 43.27 29.81
CA ASN A 5 32.16 42.99 28.51
C ASN A 5 33.12 41.77 28.63
N ALA A 6 33.68 41.32 27.50
CA ALA A 6 34.82 40.37 27.32
C ALA A 6 34.50 38.85 27.34
N GLY A 7 35.09 38.00 26.47
CA GLY A 7 36.13 38.14 25.44
C GLY A 7 35.99 37.02 24.38
N SER A 8 36.35 37.26 23.11
CA SER A 8 37.65 36.97 22.44
C SER A 8 38.01 35.47 22.47
N ALA A 9 38.03 34.69 21.38
CA ALA A 9 38.69 34.76 20.05
C ALA A 9 39.81 33.68 19.96
N GLU A 10 40.16 33.29 18.73
CA GLU A 10 41.18 32.32 18.28
C GLU A 10 40.69 30.85 18.18
N GLY A 11 40.91 30.12 17.09
CA GLY A 11 41.66 30.37 15.85
C GLY A 11 41.72 29.06 15.04
N GLY A 12 41.90 29.16 13.72
CA GLY A 12 42.26 27.99 12.89
C GLY A 12 41.71 28.02 11.47
N SER A 13 42.33 28.82 10.61
CA SER A 13 42.17 28.74 9.15
C SER A 13 43.08 27.65 8.56
N ALA A 14 42.53 26.84 7.65
CA ALA A 14 43.03 26.29 6.36
C ALA A 14 44.52 25.83 6.24
N PRO A 15 44.86 24.75 5.47
CA PRO A 15 44.56 24.69 4.02
C PRO A 15 44.34 23.30 3.35
N GLU A 16 43.53 23.27 2.29
CA GLU A 16 43.74 22.46 1.07
C GLU A 16 44.77 23.20 0.18
N PRO A 17 45.52 22.60 -0.79
CA PRO A 17 45.01 21.60 -1.76
C PRO A 17 46.06 20.59 -2.33
N GLN A 18 45.62 19.85 -3.35
CA GLN A 18 46.34 19.25 -4.50
C GLN A 18 46.81 17.78 -4.44
N GLY A 19 46.35 17.02 -5.44
CA GLY A 19 46.98 15.76 -5.87
C GLY A 19 46.10 14.87 -6.76
N GLU A 20 45.69 15.34 -7.94
CA GLU A 20 45.43 14.43 -9.08
C GLU A 20 46.78 13.94 -9.62
N PRO A 21 46.84 12.68 -10.06
CA PRO A 21 47.24 12.47 -11.45
C PRO A 21 46.30 11.55 -12.22
N GLU A 22 46.22 11.92 -13.50
CA GLU A 22 45.61 11.24 -14.63
C GLU A 22 45.86 9.73 -14.67
N GLY A 23 44.82 8.98 -15.03
CA GLY A 23 44.86 7.55 -15.34
C GLY A 23 43.88 7.20 -16.44
N ARG A 24 44.10 7.75 -17.63
CA ARG A 24 43.43 7.43 -18.89
C ARG A 24 43.67 5.95 -19.25
N GLY A 25 42.64 5.13 -19.11
CA GLY A 25 42.64 3.72 -19.50
C GLY A 25 41.48 3.42 -20.45
N ASP A 26 41.59 3.89 -21.70
CA ASP A 26 40.79 3.40 -22.82
C ASP A 26 41.04 1.90 -23.00
N SER A 27 40.02 1.07 -22.80
CA SER A 27 39.98 -0.27 -23.39
C SER A 27 38.55 -0.64 -23.80
N LYS A 28 38.18 -0.12 -24.97
CA LYS A 28 37.20 -0.74 -25.86
C LYS A 28 37.59 -2.21 -26.06
N THR A 29 36.83 -3.18 -25.55
CA THR A 29 36.88 -4.54 -26.11
C THR A 29 35.56 -5.28 -25.98
N ARG A 30 34.85 -5.30 -27.12
CA ARG A 30 34.10 -6.41 -27.72
C ARG A 30 32.84 -6.92 -26.99
N ILE A 31 31.74 -6.36 -27.47
CA ILE A 31 30.47 -7.02 -27.75
C ILE A 31 30.70 -8.47 -28.21
N LEU A 32 30.12 -9.44 -27.49
CA LEU A 32 29.84 -10.77 -28.02
C LEU A 32 28.31 -10.97 -27.97
N ILE A 33 27.66 -10.70 -29.11
CA ILE A 33 26.29 -11.12 -29.35
C ILE A 33 26.37 -12.57 -29.80
N ALA A 34 25.97 -13.50 -28.94
CA ALA A 34 25.72 -14.87 -29.35
C ALA A 34 24.33 -14.95 -29.99
N VAL A 35 24.28 -14.81 -31.33
CA VAL A 35 23.12 -15.20 -32.14
C VAL A 35 23.22 -16.70 -32.42
N ILE A 36 22.37 -17.47 -31.77
CA ILE A 36 22.00 -18.84 -32.19
C ILE A 36 20.49 -18.74 -32.42
N GLY A 37 19.96 -18.72 -33.64
CA GLY A 37 20.31 -19.54 -34.79
C GLY A 37 19.47 -20.82 -34.72
N GLY A 38 18.22 -20.74 -35.16
CA GLY A 38 17.29 -21.88 -35.12
C GLY A 38 15.97 -21.60 -35.82
N ALA A 39 16.02 -21.42 -37.14
CA ALA A 39 14.85 -21.52 -38.00
C ALA A 39 14.60 -23.01 -38.34
N ALA A 40 13.39 -23.50 -38.08
CA ALA A 40 12.91 -24.77 -38.61
C ALA A 40 11.41 -24.68 -38.93
N ILE A 41 11.16 -24.29 -40.18
CA ILE A 41 10.26 -24.89 -41.18
C ILE A 41 8.87 -25.39 -40.73
N VAL A 42 7.88 -24.74 -41.35
CA VAL A 42 6.45 -25.05 -41.49
C VAL A 42 6.20 -26.44 -42.10
N THR A 43 5.20 -27.16 -41.58
CA THR A 43 4.37 -28.18 -42.26
C THR A 43 3.31 -28.63 -41.24
N ALA A 44 2.05 -28.94 -41.53
CA ALA A 44 1.16 -28.75 -42.67
C ALA A 44 -0.26 -28.80 -42.08
N ALA A 45 -1.22 -28.11 -42.72
CA ALA A 45 -2.63 -28.17 -42.38
C ALA A 45 -3.17 -29.61 -42.46
N ILE A 46 -3.89 -30.05 -41.43
CA ILE A 46 -4.84 -31.17 -41.53
C ILE A 46 -6.24 -30.57 -41.38
N VAL A 47 -6.94 -30.48 -42.51
CA VAL A 47 -8.39 -30.33 -42.55
C VAL A 47 -8.97 -31.72 -42.78
N ALA A 48 -9.71 -32.22 -41.79
CA ALA A 48 -10.71 -33.28 -41.95
C ALA A 48 -11.78 -33.03 -40.86
N ALA A 49 -12.89 -32.42 -41.26
CA ALA A 49 -14.18 -33.10 -41.45
C ALA A 49 -14.80 -33.55 -40.11
N LEU A 50 -15.71 -32.75 -39.55
CA LEU A 50 -17.18 -32.93 -39.66
C LEU A 50 -17.68 -34.18 -38.92
N LEU A 51 -18.59 -33.91 -37.96
CA LEU A 51 -19.46 -34.82 -37.20
C LEU A 51 -18.94 -35.26 -35.82
N GLY A 52 -19.09 -34.34 -34.87
CA GLY A 52 -19.05 -34.61 -33.44
C GLY A 52 -19.54 -33.38 -32.68
N ARG A 53 -20.85 -33.12 -32.71
CA ARG A 53 -21.47 -32.12 -31.82
C ARG A 53 -21.32 -32.61 -30.38
N SER A 54 -20.34 -32.06 -29.67
CA SER A 54 -20.39 -31.94 -28.21
C SER A 54 -20.65 -30.47 -27.90
N PRO A 55 -21.85 -30.07 -27.45
CA PRO A 55 -22.07 -28.73 -26.93
C PRO A 55 -21.78 -28.74 -25.43
N ASP A 56 -20.56 -29.06 -25.03
CA ASP A 56 -20.08 -28.79 -23.68
C ASP A 56 -18.72 -28.11 -23.80
N GLY A 57 -18.74 -26.96 -24.48
CA GLY A 57 -17.74 -25.93 -24.29
C GLY A 57 -17.83 -25.46 -22.86
N SER A 58 -17.12 -26.14 -21.96
CA SER A 58 -16.78 -25.58 -20.66
C SER A 58 -16.27 -24.15 -20.92
N PRO A 59 -16.81 -23.12 -20.23
CA PRO A 59 -16.31 -21.77 -20.42
C PRO A 59 -14.80 -21.79 -20.14
N PRO A 60 -14.01 -20.99 -20.88
CA PRO A 60 -12.56 -20.96 -20.73
C PRO A 60 -12.26 -20.85 -19.25
N SER A 61 -11.49 -21.83 -18.75
CA SER A 61 -11.06 -21.96 -17.35
C SER A 61 -10.86 -20.56 -16.76
N GLY A 62 -11.82 -20.19 -15.90
CA GLY A 62 -11.96 -18.85 -15.38
C GLY A 62 -10.62 -18.37 -14.87
N ARG A 63 -10.28 -17.13 -15.23
CA ARG A 63 -9.11 -16.41 -14.71
C ARG A 63 -8.96 -16.75 -13.23
N SER A 64 -7.91 -17.49 -12.88
CA SER A 64 -7.70 -17.94 -11.50
C SER A 64 -7.80 -16.71 -10.60
N ASP A 65 -8.66 -16.75 -9.60
CA ASP A 65 -8.73 -15.71 -8.58
C ASP A 65 -7.83 -16.15 -7.41
N PRO A 66 -6.53 -15.78 -7.43
CA PRO A 66 -5.58 -16.29 -6.44
C PRO A 66 -5.87 -15.78 -5.03
N CYS A 67 -6.74 -14.78 -4.89
CA CYS A 67 -7.11 -14.16 -3.63
C CYS A 67 -8.51 -14.60 -3.15
N ASP A 68 -9.15 -15.53 -3.87
CA ASP A 68 -10.50 -16.03 -3.61
C ASP A 68 -11.56 -14.92 -3.43
N LEU A 69 -11.35 -13.73 -4.01
CA LEU A 69 -12.26 -12.58 -3.86
C LEU A 69 -13.64 -12.82 -4.47
N ASN A 70 -13.74 -13.66 -5.49
CA ASN A 70 -14.96 -14.08 -6.17
C ASN A 70 -15.71 -15.18 -5.40
N ARG A 71 -15.09 -15.78 -4.37
CA ARG A 71 -15.70 -16.80 -3.51
C ARG A 71 -16.10 -16.27 -2.14
N LEU A 72 -15.93 -14.97 -1.91
CA LEU A 72 -16.40 -14.32 -0.70
C LEU A 72 -17.92 -14.41 -0.62
N GLY A 73 -18.44 -14.72 0.57
CA GLY A 73 -19.89 -14.81 0.79
C GLY A 73 -20.58 -13.45 0.70
N ASP A 74 -21.92 -13.46 0.64
CA ASP A 74 -22.76 -12.29 0.34
C ASP A 74 -22.63 -11.11 1.32
N PHE A 75 -22.08 -11.35 2.51
CA PHE A 75 -21.83 -10.31 3.51
C PHE A 75 -20.56 -9.48 3.21
N TRP A 76 -19.74 -9.91 2.25
CA TRP A 76 -18.61 -9.13 1.75
C TRP A 76 -19.06 -8.21 0.61
N ASN A 77 -18.68 -6.93 0.71
CA ASN A 77 -19.08 -5.93 -0.26
C ASN A 77 -17.86 -5.16 -0.76
N GLN A 78 -17.89 -4.76 -2.02
CA GLN A 78 -16.90 -3.84 -2.56
C GLN A 78 -17.21 -2.42 -2.05
N PRO A 79 -16.29 -1.72 -1.36
CA PRO A 79 -16.53 -0.37 -0.90
C PRO A 79 -16.89 0.57 -2.06
N PRO A 80 -17.90 1.46 -1.90
CA PRO A 80 -18.43 2.27 -2.99
C PRO A 80 -17.49 3.40 -3.43
N SER A 81 -16.64 3.88 -2.51
CA SER A 81 -15.61 4.87 -2.82
C SER A 81 -14.26 4.20 -2.81
N GLN A 82 -13.61 4.09 -3.96
CA GLN A 82 -12.22 3.63 -4.10
C GLN A 82 -11.45 4.62 -4.96
N ARG A 83 -10.39 5.20 -4.40
CA ARG A 83 -9.44 6.06 -5.11
C ARG A 83 -8.08 5.39 -5.07
N TYR A 84 -7.35 5.40 -6.17
CA TYR A 84 -6.02 4.79 -6.23
C TYR A 84 -5.11 5.55 -7.18
N ASN A 85 -3.82 5.53 -6.88
CA ASN A 85 -2.79 6.14 -7.69
C ASN A 85 -2.34 5.17 -8.79
N GLN A 86 -2.94 5.30 -9.97
CA GLN A 86 -2.71 4.42 -11.13
C GLN A 86 -1.23 4.24 -11.50
N VAL A 87 -0.39 5.25 -11.25
CA VAL A 87 1.03 5.23 -11.62
C VAL A 87 1.84 4.21 -10.81
N LEU A 88 1.36 3.84 -9.62
CA LEU A 88 2.06 2.91 -8.72
C LEU A 88 1.81 1.44 -9.06
N PHE A 89 0.81 1.12 -9.88
CA PHE A 89 0.40 -0.27 -10.14
C PHE A 89 1.12 -0.85 -11.36
N ALA A 90 1.86 -1.94 -11.13
CA ALA A 90 2.82 -2.50 -12.10
C ALA A 90 2.18 -3.01 -13.40
N ASP A 91 0.93 -3.43 -13.34
CA ASP A 91 0.19 -4.06 -14.44
C ASP A 91 -0.98 -3.22 -14.95
N ARG A 92 -1.12 -1.98 -14.44
CA ARG A 92 -2.30 -1.11 -14.64
C ARG A 92 -3.64 -1.80 -14.30
N LEU A 93 -3.63 -2.95 -13.63
CA LEU A 93 -4.84 -3.58 -13.16
C LEU A 93 -5.38 -2.75 -11.99
N ARG A 94 -6.70 -2.62 -11.96
CA ARG A 94 -7.36 -1.90 -10.86
C ARG A 94 -7.23 -2.74 -9.59
N PRO A 95 -6.78 -2.15 -8.46
CA PRO A 95 -6.85 -2.87 -7.20
C PRO A 95 -8.30 -3.25 -6.89
N ARG A 96 -8.48 -4.41 -6.26
CA ARG A 96 -9.78 -4.89 -5.79
C ARG A 96 -9.75 -4.93 -4.27
N VAL A 97 -10.80 -4.40 -3.65
CA VAL A 97 -10.97 -4.47 -2.21
C VAL A 97 -12.41 -4.84 -1.90
N TYR A 98 -12.56 -5.75 -0.94
CA TYR A 98 -13.81 -6.17 -0.35
C TYR A 98 -13.70 -5.99 1.16
N SER A 99 -14.81 -5.62 1.79
CA SER A 99 -14.91 -5.49 3.23
C SER A 99 -16.15 -6.18 3.75
N ALA A 100 -16.05 -6.70 4.97
CA ALA A 100 -17.16 -7.16 5.77
C ALA A 100 -17.18 -6.37 7.09
N VAL A 101 -18.38 -6.07 7.58
CA VAL A 101 -18.60 -5.36 8.85
C VAL A 101 -19.55 -6.22 9.68
N SER A 102 -19.18 -6.54 10.92
CA SER A 102 -20.10 -7.25 11.82
C SER A 102 -21.27 -6.34 12.21
N PRO A 103 -22.49 -6.89 12.39
CA PRO A 103 -23.69 -6.08 12.62
C PRO A 103 -23.80 -5.52 14.05
N ASP A 104 -22.88 -5.88 14.95
CA ASP A 104 -22.93 -5.60 16.38
C ASP A 104 -22.75 -4.12 16.72
N SER A 105 -23.09 -3.71 17.95
CA SER A 105 -22.82 -2.35 18.48
C SER A 105 -21.32 -2.02 18.53
N ASN A 106 -20.49 -3.06 18.54
CA ASN A 106 -19.03 -2.99 18.49
C ASN A 106 -18.58 -3.65 17.18
N PRO A 107 -18.80 -2.99 16.03
CA PRO A 107 -18.56 -3.61 14.74
C PRO A 107 -17.09 -4.01 14.61
N GLU A 108 -16.86 -5.19 14.07
CA GLU A 108 -15.56 -5.65 13.60
C GLU A 108 -15.50 -5.47 12.09
N VAL A 109 -14.39 -4.96 11.59
CA VAL A 109 -14.15 -4.81 10.16
C VAL A 109 -13.11 -5.82 9.72
N SER A 110 -13.43 -6.52 8.64
CA SER A 110 -12.49 -7.34 7.90
C SER A 110 -12.33 -6.78 6.50
N VAL A 111 -11.10 -6.72 6.00
CA VAL A 111 -10.78 -6.26 4.66
C VAL A 111 -9.95 -7.32 3.94
N LYS A 112 -10.29 -7.57 2.69
CA LYS A 112 -9.53 -8.42 1.77
C LYS A 112 -9.35 -7.69 0.46
N GLY A 113 -8.20 -7.89 -0.17
CA GLY A 113 -7.97 -7.27 -1.46
C GLY A 113 -6.87 -7.91 -2.28
N GLN A 114 -6.78 -7.41 -3.50
CA GLN A 114 -5.74 -7.73 -4.44
C GLN A 114 -5.17 -6.44 -5.01
N LEU A 115 -3.86 -6.26 -4.87
CA LEU A 115 -3.13 -5.16 -5.48
C LEU A 115 -1.75 -5.64 -5.94
N ASN A 116 -1.35 -5.19 -7.12
CA ASN A 116 -0.01 -5.44 -7.65
C ASN A 116 0.82 -4.15 -7.59
N LEU A 117 1.60 -4.03 -6.53
CA LEU A 117 2.39 -2.85 -6.20
C LEU A 117 3.86 -3.24 -6.06
N ASN A 118 4.72 -2.53 -6.76
CA ASN A 118 6.15 -2.57 -6.48
C ASN A 118 6.43 -1.60 -5.33
N VAL A 119 6.64 -2.15 -4.13
CA VAL A 119 7.02 -1.35 -2.95
C VAL A 119 8.48 -0.91 -3.10
N PRO A 120 8.78 0.40 -3.19
CA PRO A 120 10.15 0.88 -3.33
C PRO A 120 11.02 0.47 -2.14
N ALA A 121 12.32 0.27 -2.39
CA ALA A 121 13.28 0.02 -1.33
C ALA A 121 13.24 1.14 -0.27
N GLY A 122 13.30 0.76 1.00
CA GLY A 122 13.21 1.70 2.12
C GLY A 122 11.79 2.18 2.46
N GLN A 123 10.76 1.71 1.75
CA GLN A 123 9.36 1.96 2.09
C GLN A 123 8.66 0.71 2.62
N VAL A 124 7.57 0.92 3.34
CA VAL A 124 6.68 -0.13 3.86
C VAL A 124 5.24 0.27 3.58
N LEU A 125 4.44 -0.66 3.07
CA LEU A 125 3.01 -0.44 2.87
C LEU A 125 2.29 -0.57 4.21
N TYR A 126 1.45 0.41 4.55
CA TYR A 126 0.66 0.45 5.77
C TYR A 126 -0.80 0.70 5.47
N LEU A 127 -1.67 0.07 6.26
CA LEU A 127 -3.08 0.40 6.33
C LEU A 127 -3.29 1.45 7.43
N ILE A 128 -3.91 2.57 7.08
CA ILE A 128 -4.22 3.68 7.98
C ILE A 128 -5.74 3.81 8.03
N ARG A 129 -6.27 3.98 9.24
CA ARG A 129 -7.69 4.26 9.46
C ARG A 129 -7.87 5.71 9.82
N ARG A 130 -8.90 6.33 9.28
CA ARG A 130 -9.30 7.70 9.60
C ARG A 130 -10.82 7.76 9.78
N PRO A 131 -11.32 7.90 11.01
CA PRO A 131 -12.74 8.11 11.28
C PRO A 131 -13.29 9.35 10.56
N ASP A 132 -14.45 9.24 9.95
CA ASP A 132 -15.09 10.35 9.22
C ASP A 132 -15.78 11.31 10.20
N PRO A 133 -15.35 12.59 10.29
CA PRO A 133 -15.98 13.57 11.18
C PRO A 133 -17.43 13.93 10.83
N LYS A 134 -17.93 13.51 9.66
CA LYS A 134 -19.32 13.73 9.26
C LYS A 134 -20.26 12.63 9.74
N THR A 135 -19.71 11.50 10.18
CA THR A 135 -20.47 10.39 10.75
C THR A 135 -20.43 10.42 12.27
N LYS A 136 -21.42 9.79 12.90
CA LYS A 136 -21.59 9.80 14.36
C LYS A 136 -21.77 8.37 14.89
N ASP A 137 -21.28 8.13 16.10
CA ASP A 137 -21.55 6.90 16.84
C ASP A 137 -23.00 6.87 17.37
N GLN A 138 -23.33 5.83 18.14
CA GLN A 138 -24.68 5.65 18.69
C GLN A 138 -25.05 6.73 19.70
N GLU A 139 -24.07 7.34 20.35
CA GLU A 139 -24.21 8.42 21.32
C GLU A 139 -24.19 9.82 20.66
N GLY A 140 -23.96 9.90 19.35
CA GLY A 140 -23.93 11.14 18.59
C GLY A 140 -22.58 11.86 18.55
N ASN A 141 -21.50 11.23 19.04
CA ASN A 141 -20.14 11.75 18.96
C ASN A 141 -19.62 11.60 17.52
N PRO A 142 -18.99 12.63 16.95
CA PRO A 142 -18.44 12.56 15.60
C PRO A 142 -17.11 11.79 15.56
N GLY A 143 -16.77 11.26 14.40
CA GLY A 143 -15.42 10.75 14.14
C GLY A 143 -14.37 11.85 14.37
N ASN A 144 -13.28 11.54 15.09
CA ASN A 144 -12.30 12.55 15.47
C ASN A 144 -11.34 13.00 14.35
N ASN A 145 -11.45 12.41 13.15
CA ASN A 145 -10.69 12.79 11.96
C ASN A 145 -9.16 12.62 12.07
N ARG A 146 -8.69 11.80 13.01
CA ARG A 146 -7.27 11.50 13.23
C ARG A 146 -6.81 10.28 12.45
N PHE A 147 -5.49 10.16 12.24
CA PHE A 147 -4.89 9.06 11.48
C PHE A 147 -4.35 7.99 12.43
N TYR A 148 -4.79 6.76 12.21
CA TYR A 148 -4.43 5.61 13.02
C TYR A 148 -3.75 4.54 12.15
N PRO A 149 -2.41 4.50 12.10
CA PRO A 149 -1.70 3.41 11.45
C PRO A 149 -2.02 2.09 12.14
N ALA A 150 -2.44 1.11 11.35
CA ALA A 150 -2.70 -0.25 11.80
C ALA A 150 -1.40 -1.07 11.74
N THR A 151 -1.42 -2.20 11.08
CA THR A 151 -0.22 -3.03 10.84
C THR A 151 0.34 -2.79 9.44
N PRO A 152 1.64 -3.07 9.23
CA PRO A 152 2.18 -3.21 7.89
C PRO A 152 1.33 -4.19 7.08
N VAL A 153 1.15 -3.89 5.80
CA VAL A 153 0.51 -4.78 4.83
C VAL A 153 1.61 -5.37 3.96
N THR A 154 1.64 -6.69 3.85
CA THR A 154 2.59 -7.41 2.99
C THR A 154 1.79 -8.26 2.02
N PRO A 155 1.51 -7.75 0.81
CA PRO A 155 0.82 -8.53 -0.20
C PRO A 155 1.62 -9.79 -0.57
N THR A 156 0.93 -10.87 -0.90
CA THR A 156 1.56 -12.08 -1.45
C THR A 156 2.14 -11.82 -2.84
N SER A 157 2.85 -12.79 -3.40
CA SER A 157 3.32 -12.73 -4.80
C SER A 157 2.19 -12.58 -5.82
N ALA A 158 0.97 -13.02 -5.48
CA ALA A 158 -0.23 -12.83 -6.29
C ALA A 158 -0.96 -11.49 -6.01
N GLY A 159 -0.38 -10.65 -5.15
CA GLY A 159 -0.92 -9.35 -4.75
C GLY A 159 -2.02 -9.44 -3.69
N CYS A 160 -2.28 -10.60 -3.11
CA CYS A 160 -3.35 -10.80 -2.13
C CYS A 160 -2.95 -10.21 -0.78
N TRP A 161 -3.88 -9.53 -0.12
CA TRP A 161 -3.67 -9.01 1.23
C TRP A 161 -4.97 -9.03 2.02
N GLU A 162 -4.85 -9.07 3.34
CA GLU A 162 -5.99 -9.04 4.25
C GLU A 162 -5.66 -8.33 5.56
N ASP A 163 -6.69 -7.75 6.17
CA ASP A 163 -6.70 -7.25 7.53
C ASP A 163 -7.99 -7.78 8.19
N ALA A 164 -7.86 -8.84 8.98
CA ALA A 164 -9.01 -9.59 9.46
C ALA A 164 -9.45 -9.16 10.87
N ASN A 165 -10.78 -9.12 11.04
CA ASN A 165 -11.49 -9.15 12.31
C ASN A 165 -11.01 -8.15 13.37
N ARG A 166 -10.90 -6.87 12.99
CA ARG A 166 -10.47 -5.83 13.92
C ARG A 166 -11.65 -5.05 14.49
N PRO A 167 -11.72 -4.86 15.82
CA PRO A 167 -12.69 -3.95 16.40
C PRO A 167 -12.47 -2.53 15.87
N VAL A 168 -13.58 -1.87 15.57
CA VAL A 168 -13.61 -0.49 15.09
C VAL A 168 -13.46 0.46 16.29
N GLY A 169 -12.28 0.52 16.91
CA GLY A 169 -12.06 1.44 18.02
C GLY A 169 -12.68 0.97 19.34
N TYR A 170 -13.75 1.63 19.81
CA TYR A 170 -14.30 1.48 21.17
C TYR A 170 -15.74 0.93 21.17
N PRO A 171 -16.26 0.44 22.32
CA PRO A 171 -17.65 0.01 22.40
C PRO A 171 -18.67 1.12 22.12
N GLY A 172 -19.69 0.88 21.27
CA GLY A 172 -20.71 1.88 20.90
C GLY A 172 -20.40 2.69 19.63
N VAL A 173 -19.20 2.50 19.06
CA VAL A 173 -18.71 3.18 17.84
C VAL A 173 -19.55 2.95 16.57
N LYS A 174 -20.53 2.03 16.60
CA LYS A 174 -21.41 1.76 15.46
C LYS A 174 -22.01 3.06 14.92
N GLY A 175 -21.97 3.22 13.59
CA GLY A 175 -22.39 4.44 12.89
C GLY A 175 -21.22 5.32 12.44
N ILE A 176 -20.03 5.17 13.03
CA ILE A 176 -18.83 5.85 12.56
C ILE A 176 -18.31 5.21 11.27
N GLY A 177 -18.35 5.96 10.19
CA GLY A 177 -17.67 5.65 8.95
C GLY A 177 -16.16 5.83 9.06
N GLN A 178 -15.41 5.05 8.30
CA GLN A 178 -13.95 5.13 8.28
C GLN A 178 -13.42 5.16 6.85
N THR A 179 -12.51 6.08 6.60
CA THR A 179 -11.63 6.01 5.42
C THR A 179 -10.43 5.15 5.77
N TYR A 180 -10.28 4.05 5.05
CA TYR A 180 -9.09 3.22 5.05
C TYR A 180 -8.17 3.72 3.95
N MET A 181 -6.88 3.85 4.25
CA MET A 181 -5.87 4.33 3.33
C MET A 181 -4.71 3.34 3.33
N LEU A 182 -4.38 2.79 2.17
CA LEU A 182 -3.10 2.14 1.95
C LEU A 182 -2.10 3.20 1.50
N VAL A 183 -1.01 3.30 2.25
CA VAL A 183 0.05 4.30 2.03
C VAL A 183 1.42 3.64 2.12
N LEU A 184 2.33 4.07 1.27
CA LEU A 184 3.75 3.75 1.43
C LEU A 184 4.36 4.76 2.39
N VAL A 185 5.04 4.27 3.42
CA VAL A 185 5.70 5.08 4.45
C VAL A 185 7.19 4.76 4.46
N GLY A 186 8.04 5.77 4.67
CA GLY A 186 9.46 5.53 4.92
C GLY A 186 9.67 4.59 6.11
N ARG A 187 10.55 3.59 5.96
CA ARG A 187 10.75 2.51 6.95
C ARG A 187 11.09 3.04 8.34
N ASP A 188 11.92 4.08 8.42
CA ASP A 188 12.36 4.65 9.71
C ASP A 188 11.20 5.34 10.45
N GLN A 189 10.31 6.02 9.72
CA GLN A 189 9.11 6.64 10.30
C GLN A 189 8.08 5.58 10.68
N ALA A 190 7.89 4.56 9.83
CA ALA A 190 7.00 3.44 10.10
C ALA A 190 7.41 2.64 11.35
N ALA A 191 8.70 2.57 11.67
CA ALA A 191 9.21 1.90 12.86
C ALA A 191 8.73 2.55 14.17
N GLN A 192 8.30 3.83 14.14
CA GLN A 192 7.79 4.55 15.31
C GLN A 192 6.33 4.22 15.63
N PHE A 193 5.52 3.82 14.63
CA PHE A 193 4.08 3.61 14.80
C PHE A 193 3.71 2.61 15.93
N PRO A 194 4.41 1.47 16.11
CA PRO A 194 4.12 0.58 17.23
C PRO A 194 4.44 1.19 18.59
N ALA A 195 5.47 2.03 18.69
CA ALA A 195 5.84 2.71 19.94
C ALA A 195 4.82 3.80 20.29
N ASP A 196 4.42 4.60 19.30
CA ASP A 196 3.42 5.65 19.49
C ASP A 196 2.09 5.07 19.97
N ARG A 197 1.62 3.96 19.37
CA ARG A 197 0.40 3.26 19.82
C ARG A 197 0.46 2.72 21.24
N LYS A 198 1.65 2.40 21.75
CA LYS A 198 1.85 1.92 23.12
C LYS A 198 1.94 3.07 24.13
N SER A 199 2.10 4.30 23.66
CA SER A 199 2.08 5.47 24.54
C SER A 199 0.66 5.70 25.04
N GLY A 200 0.47 5.72 26.37
CA GLY A 200 -0.85 5.93 27.00
C GLY A 200 -1.48 7.30 26.72
N THR A 201 -0.74 8.23 26.11
CA THR A 201 -1.22 9.57 25.73
C THR A 201 -1.49 9.70 24.23
N TRP A 202 -1.26 8.65 23.44
CA TRP A 202 -1.42 8.72 22.00
C TRP A 202 -2.88 8.48 21.59
N ASP A 203 -3.45 9.49 20.95
CA ASP A 203 -4.81 9.43 20.39
C ASP A 203 -4.76 9.61 18.87
N GLY A 204 -3.85 8.93 18.16
CA GLY A 204 -3.70 9.09 16.71
C GLY A 204 -2.99 10.38 16.28
N TYR A 205 -2.52 10.40 15.03
CA TYR A 205 -1.86 11.57 14.47
C TYR A 205 -2.89 12.61 14.01
N SER A 206 -2.63 13.87 14.36
CA SER A 206 -3.32 15.01 13.74
C SER A 206 -2.94 15.18 12.27
N HIS A 207 -3.67 16.02 11.54
CA HIS A 207 -3.34 16.37 10.14
C HIS A 207 -1.93 16.92 9.98
N ASN A 208 -1.48 17.78 10.90
CA ASN A 208 -0.15 18.38 10.82
C ASN A 208 0.96 17.35 11.06
N GLN A 209 0.77 16.46 12.04
CA GLN A 209 1.71 15.37 12.29
C GLN A 209 1.74 14.39 11.12
N TRP A 210 0.58 14.04 10.56
CA TRP A 210 0.49 13.13 9.41
C TRP A 210 1.20 13.69 8.18
N ARG A 211 1.04 14.98 7.89
CA ARG A 211 1.73 15.67 6.79
C ARG A 211 3.25 15.73 6.94
N ALA A 212 3.76 15.63 8.17
CA ALA A 212 5.20 15.58 8.43
C ALA A 212 5.79 14.18 8.18
N ILE A 213 4.94 13.15 8.06
CA ILE A 213 5.36 11.80 7.68
C ILE A 213 5.52 11.77 6.16
N ASN A 214 6.63 11.21 5.68
CA ASN A 214 6.85 11.03 4.25
C ASN A 214 6.01 9.84 3.77
N THR A 215 4.82 10.14 3.25
CA THR A 215 3.86 9.15 2.76
C THR A 215 3.56 9.31 1.28
N ILE A 216 3.34 8.19 0.58
CA ILE A 216 2.78 8.16 -0.76
C ILE A 216 1.42 7.44 -0.69
N ASP A 217 0.35 8.13 -1.09
CA ASP A 217 -0.99 7.54 -1.16
C ASP A 217 -1.06 6.51 -2.28
N VAL A 218 -1.33 5.25 -1.91
CA VAL A 218 -1.52 4.14 -2.87
C VAL A 218 -2.98 4.04 -3.25
N MET A 219 -3.84 3.85 -2.24
CA MET A 219 -5.28 3.82 -2.43
C MET A 219 -6.02 4.15 -1.16
N SER A 220 -7.27 4.60 -1.30
CA SER A 220 -8.18 4.80 -0.18
C SER A 220 -9.57 4.30 -0.50
N PHE A 221 -10.27 3.84 0.53
CA PHE A 221 -11.63 3.36 0.43
C PHE A 221 -12.44 3.64 1.69
N TYR A 222 -13.75 3.78 1.55
CA TYR A 222 -14.64 4.14 2.65
C TYR A 222 -15.48 2.95 3.09
N ILE A 223 -15.49 2.67 4.39
CA ILE A 223 -16.31 1.63 5.01
C ILE A 223 -17.27 2.29 6.00
N SER A 224 -18.57 2.04 5.81
CA SER A 224 -19.61 2.41 6.77
C SER A 224 -19.75 1.33 7.83
N THR A 225 -19.96 1.73 9.08
CA THR A 225 -20.36 0.81 10.17
C THR A 225 -21.80 0.99 10.61
N ALA A 226 -22.54 1.90 9.97
CA ALA A 226 -23.97 2.09 10.15
C ALA A 226 -24.77 0.92 9.54
#